data_AF-A0A7C5V7I8-F1
#
_entry.id   AF-A0A7C5V7I8-F1
#
_cell.length_a   1.000
_cell.length_b   1.000
_cell.length_c   1.000
_cell.angle_alpha   90.00
_cell.angle_beta   90.00
_cell.angle_gamma   90.00
#
_symmetry.space_group_name_H-M   'P 1'
#
loop_
_entity.id
_entity.type
_entity.pdbx_description
1 polymer ?
#
loop_
_entity_poly.entity_id
_entity_poly.type
_entity_poly.pdbx_seq_one_letter_code
_entity_poly.pdbx_strand_id
1 'polypeptide(L)'
;MIRRFLYHFFWNFYDYLGTYLLLGVLAFALLGGGLWLSLSLLSGGFALLGLVFAACCLSLLALILAAFSGFSARVANGEPARWRHIWDSIRKNLKATTALTGIWGIGLIVLAINL
;
A
#
# COMPACT_ATOMS: atom_id res chain seq x y z
N MET A 1 -33.56 -0.60 -22.66
CA MET A 1 -32.48 -1.47 -22.14
C MET A 1 -31.13 -0.75 -22.07
N ILE A 2 -30.72 -0.04 -23.12
CA ILE A 2 -29.46 0.74 -23.20
C ILE A 2 -29.22 1.68 -22.00
N ARG A 3 -30.25 2.42 -21.54
CA ARG A 3 -30.09 3.35 -20.41
C ARG A 3 -29.71 2.67 -19.08
N ARG A 4 -30.23 1.46 -18.83
CA ARG A 4 -29.93 0.68 -17.62
C ARG A 4 -28.52 0.07 -17.70
N PHE A 5 -28.12 -0.36 -18.89
CA PHE A 5 -26.77 -0.83 -19.18
C PHE A 5 -25.73 0.27 -18.99
N LEU A 6 -25.93 1.44 -19.61
CA LEU A 6 -25.04 2.60 -19.48
C LEU A 6 -24.91 3.04 -18.02
N TYR A 7 -26.02 3.08 -17.28
CA TYR A 7 -26.00 3.45 -15.86
C TYR A 7 -25.11 2.51 -15.02
N HIS A 8 -25.26 1.20 -15.17
CA HIS A 8 -24.40 0.23 -14.45
C HIS A 8 -22.95 0.25 -14.93
N PHE A 9 -22.72 0.47 -16.23
CA PHE A 9 -21.39 0.57 -16.80
C PHE A 9 -20.63 1.80 -16.27
N PHE A 10 -21.24 2.98 -16.35
CA PHE A 10 -20.64 4.21 -15.85
C PHE A 10 -20.47 4.20 -14.33
N TRP A 11 -21.45 3.70 -13.58
CA TRP A 11 -21.34 3.62 -12.12
C TRP A 11 -20.16 2.77 -11.69
N ASN A 12 -20.01 1.57 -12.27
CA ASN A 12 -18.86 0.72 -12.00
C ASN A 12 -17.56 1.38 -12.47
N PHE A 13 -17.53 2.04 -13.64
CA PHE A 13 -16.35 2.75 -14.15
C PHE A 13 -15.86 3.82 -13.18
N TYR A 14 -16.76 4.65 -12.63
CA TYR A 14 -16.41 5.67 -11.66
C TYR A 14 -15.93 5.07 -10.33
N ASP A 15 -16.54 3.98 -9.87
CA ASP A 15 -16.08 3.26 -8.67
C ASP A 15 -14.68 2.65 -8.87
N TYR A 16 -14.38 2.08 -10.05
CA TYR A 16 -13.04 1.59 -10.39
C TYR A 16 -12.03 2.73 -10.44
N LEU A 17 -12.35 3.79 -11.17
CA LEU A 17 -11.48 4.95 -11.34
C LEU A 17 -11.16 5.58 -9.98
N GLY A 18 -12.18 5.83 -9.16
CA GLY A 18 -12.02 6.41 -7.82
C GLY A 18 -11.17 5.55 -6.89
N THR A 19 -11.34 4.23 -6.94
CA THR A 19 -10.54 3.30 -6.12
C THR A 19 -9.07 3.30 -6.54
N TYR A 20 -8.78 3.29 -7.84
CA TYR A 20 -7.41 3.39 -8.35
C TYR A 20 -6.76 4.74 -8.02
N LEU A 21 -7.52 5.83 -8.15
CA LEU A 21 -7.05 7.18 -7.82
C LEU A 21 -6.73 7.31 -6.33
N LEU A 22 -7.59 6.76 -5.46
CA LEU A 22 -7.36 6.74 -4.01
C LEU A 22 -6.12 5.93 -3.64
N LEU A 23 -5.96 4.72 -4.18
CA LEU A 23 -4.77 3.90 -3.94
C LEU A 23 -3.50 4.57 -4.48
N GLY A 24 -3.57 5.23 -5.63
CA GLY A 24 -2.48 6.00 -6.21
C GLY A 24 -2.08 7.21 -5.36
N VAL A 25 -3.05 7.97 -4.85
CA VAL A 25 -2.82 9.10 -3.94
C VAL A 25 -2.19 8.62 -2.64
N LEU A 26 -2.65 7.50 -2.08
CA LEU A 26 -2.05 6.91 -0.87
C LEU A 26 -0.60 6.48 -1.11
N ALA A 27 -0.32 5.82 -2.24
CA ALA A 27 1.06 5.45 -2.61
C ALA A 27 1.95 6.69 -2.80
N PHE A 28 1.45 7.72 -3.48
CA PHE A 28 2.18 8.97 -3.69
C PHE A 28 2.44 9.72 -2.39
N ALA A 29 1.47 9.79 -1.48
CA ALA A 29 1.63 10.41 -0.17
C ALA A 29 2.69 9.67 0.67
N LEU A 30 2.71 8.33 0.62
CA LEU A 30 3.71 7.50 1.29
C LEU A 30 5.11 7.66 0.69
N LEU A 31 5.24 7.71 -0.63
CA LEU A 31 6.54 7.92 -1.29
C LEU A 31 7.03 9.36 -1.14
N GLY A 32 6.16 10.36 -1.26
CA GLY A 32 6.55 11.76 -1.13
C GLY A 32 6.79 12.16 0.32
N GLY A 33 5.73 12.16 1.12
CA GLY A 33 5.79 12.62 2.51
C GLY A 33 6.53 11.65 3.43
N GLY A 34 6.34 10.34 3.24
CA GLY A 34 6.98 9.32 4.07
C GLY A 34 8.48 9.26 3.88
N LEU A 35 8.97 9.15 2.64
CA LEU A 35 10.42 9.13 2.37
C LEU A 35 11.10 10.44 2.74
N TRP A 36 10.45 11.59 2.50
CA TRP A 36 10.99 12.89 2.89
C TRP A 36 11.20 12.99 4.41
N LEU A 37 10.23 12.52 5.20
CA LEU A 37 10.37 12.47 6.66
C LEU A 37 11.48 11.52 7.10
N SER A 38 11.58 10.33 6.47
CA SER A 38 12.65 9.36 6.75
C SER A 38 14.04 9.94 6.47
N LEU A 39 14.22 10.57 5.30
CA LEU A 39 15.47 11.22 4.90
C LEU A 39 15.85 12.36 5.84
N SER A 40 14.87 13.16 6.26
CA SER A 40 15.09 14.27 7.19
C SER A 40 15.56 13.77 8.56
N LEU A 41 14.97 12.67 9.06
CA LEU A 41 15.37 12.03 10.32
C LEU A 41 16.76 11.39 10.23
N LEU A 42 17.10 10.79 9.08
CA LEU A 42 18.43 10.25 8.81
C LEU A 42 19.51 11.35 8.84
N SER A 43 19.24 12.51 8.23
CA SER A 43 20.18 13.64 8.22
C SER A 43 20.25 14.42 9.53
N GLY A 44 19.20 14.36 10.36
CA GLY A 44 19.08 15.11 11.61
C GLY A 44 19.73 14.47 12.83
N GLY A 45 20.55 13.41 12.65
CA GLY A 45 21.17 12.66 13.74
C GLY A 45 20.27 11.60 14.38
N PHE A 46 19.03 11.42 13.89
CA PHE A 46 18.08 10.41 14.35
C PHE A 46 18.03 9.21 13.40
N ALA A 47 19.20 8.67 13.03
CA ALA A 47 19.33 7.66 11.99
C ALA A 47 18.46 6.40 12.24
N LEU A 48 18.37 5.95 13.49
CA LEU A 48 17.51 4.83 13.89
C LEU A 48 16.02 5.11 13.65
N LEU A 49 15.53 6.29 14.04
CA LEU A 49 14.13 6.68 13.80
C LEU A 49 13.84 6.83 12.30
N GLY A 50 14.79 7.38 11.54
CA GLY A 50 14.68 7.48 10.08
C GLY A 50 14.59 6.13 9.39
N LEU A 51 15.41 5.15 9.81
CA LEU A 51 15.37 3.78 9.29
C LEU A 51 14.06 3.04 9.67
N VAL A 52 13.58 3.18 10.90
CA VAL A 52 12.30 2.62 11.33
C VAL A 52 11.16 3.21 10.50
N PHE A 53 11.16 4.52 10.26
CA PHE A 53 10.13 5.19 9.47
C PHE A 53 10.16 4.72 8.01
N ALA A 54 11.35 4.59 7.42
CA ALA A 54 11.51 4.09 6.06
C ALA A 54 10.98 2.65 5.91
N ALA A 55 11.27 1.77 6.88
CA ALA A 55 10.77 0.40 6.90
C ALA A 55 9.24 0.35 6.99
N CYS A 56 8.62 1.21 7.81
CA CYS A 56 7.17 1.35 7.89
C CYS A 56 6.55 1.87 6.58
N CYS A 57 7.17 2.86 5.92
CA CYS A 57 6.68 3.35 4.65
C CYS A 57 6.74 2.27 3.55
N LEU A 58 7.82 1.50 3.50
CA LEU A 58 7.98 0.40 2.55
C LEU A 58 6.98 -0.74 2.77
N SER A 59 6.68 -1.09 4.03
CA SER A 59 5.69 -2.13 4.34
C SER A 59 4.26 -1.68 4.00
N LEU A 60 3.92 -0.42 4.25
CA LEU A 60 2.65 0.18 3.81
C LEU A 60 2.53 0.24 2.29
N LEU A 61 3.61 0.62 1.59
CA LEU A 61 3.65 0.62 0.13
C LEU A 61 3.41 -0.79 -0.44
N ALA A 62 4.04 -1.81 0.13
CA ALA A 62 3.85 -3.19 -0.29
C ALA A 62 2.39 -3.66 -0.12
N LEU A 63 1.71 -3.24 0.95
CA LEU A 63 0.27 -3.52 1.16
C LEU A 63 -0.61 -2.81 0.12
N ILE A 64 -0.29 -1.57 -0.24
CA ILE A 64 -1.02 -0.82 -1.28
C ILE A 64 -0.83 -1.47 -2.66
N LEU A 65 0.40 -1.88 -2.99
CA LEU A 65 0.68 -2.61 -4.23
C LEU A 65 -0.04 -3.95 -4.28
N ALA A 66 -0.08 -4.68 -3.16
CA ALA A 66 -0.84 -5.93 -3.03
C ALA A 66 -2.36 -5.72 -3.20
N ALA A 67 -2.89 -4.63 -2.65
CA ALA A 67 -4.27 -4.21 -2.86
C ALA A 67 -4.54 -3.93 -4.35
N PHE A 68 -3.62 -3.25 -5.03
CA PHE A 68 -3.70 -2.93 -6.45
C PHE A 68 -3.65 -4.19 -7.34
N SER A 69 -2.74 -5.12 -7.06
CA SER A 69 -2.60 -6.36 -7.82
C SER A 69 -3.84 -7.26 -7.68
N GLY A 70 -4.39 -7.33 -6.47
CA GLY A 70 -5.57 -8.15 -6.20
C GLY A 70 -6.84 -7.58 -6.84
N PHE A 71 -6.96 -6.26 -6.85
CA PHE A 71 -8.06 -5.56 -7.50
C PHE A 71 -7.97 -5.68 -9.02
N SER A 72 -6.82 -5.33 -9.62
CA SER A 72 -6.61 -5.39 -11.07
C SER A 72 -6.78 -6.79 -11.66
N ALA A 73 -6.30 -7.84 -11.00
CA ALA A 73 -6.50 -9.22 -11.44
C ALA A 73 -7.99 -9.61 -11.47
N ARG A 74 -8.80 -9.07 -10.56
CA ARG A 74 -10.25 -9.36 -10.50
C ARG A 74 -11.04 -8.55 -11.53
N VAL A 75 -10.67 -7.29 -11.74
CA VAL A 75 -11.23 -6.45 -12.82
C VAL A 75 -10.95 -7.04 -14.19
N ALA A 76 -9.73 -7.56 -14.42
CA ALA A 76 -9.35 -8.21 -15.67
C ALA A 76 -10.18 -9.47 -15.98
N ASN A 77 -10.67 -10.15 -14.94
CA ASN A 77 -11.56 -11.32 -15.07
C ASN A 77 -13.05 -10.94 -15.21
N GLY A 78 -13.40 -9.65 -15.28
CA GLY A 78 -14.78 -9.19 -15.45
C GLY A 78 -15.64 -9.28 -14.18
N GLU A 79 -15.04 -9.55 -13.02
CA GLU A 79 -15.78 -9.57 -11.75
C GLU A 79 -16.05 -8.13 -11.25
N PRO A 80 -17.22 -7.87 -10.63
CA PRO A 80 -17.52 -6.55 -10.09
C PRO A 80 -16.56 -6.19 -8.95
N ALA A 81 -15.92 -5.02 -9.02
CA ALA A 81 -15.11 -4.48 -7.94
C ALA A 81 -15.91 -4.40 -6.64
N ARG A 82 -15.38 -5.05 -5.61
CA ARG A 82 -15.89 -4.92 -4.25
C ARG A 82 -14.70 -4.64 -3.34
N TRP A 83 -14.91 -3.78 -2.36
CA TRP A 83 -13.96 -3.53 -1.27
C TRP A 83 -13.47 -4.80 -0.59
N ARG A 84 -14.30 -5.85 -0.58
CA ARG A 84 -13.92 -7.19 -0.08
C ARG A 84 -12.70 -7.77 -0.80
N HIS A 85 -12.54 -7.57 -2.12
CA HIS A 85 -11.41 -8.12 -2.88
C HIS A 85 -10.08 -7.44 -2.53
N ILE A 86 -10.14 -6.14 -2.26
CA ILE A 86 -9.00 -5.36 -1.74
C ILE A 86 -8.60 -5.92 -0.38
N TRP A 87 -9.58 -6.09 0.51
CA TRP A 87 -9.36 -6.60 1.86
C TRP A 87 -8.83 -8.04 1.88
N ASP A 88 -9.33 -8.91 1.01
CA ASP A 88 -8.85 -10.29 0.88
C ASP A 88 -7.40 -10.34 0.40
N SER A 89 -7.02 -9.43 -0.51
CA SER A 89 -5.65 -9.33 -1.03
C SER A 89 -4.68 -8.75 -0.01
N ILE A 90 -5.14 -7.77 0.77
CA ILE A 90 -4.41 -7.24 1.94
C ILE A 90 -4.21 -8.34 2.98
N ARG A 91 -5.26 -9.09 3.34
CA ARG A 91 -5.19 -10.19 4.33
C ARG A 91 -4.21 -11.28 3.94
N LYS A 92 -4.18 -11.67 2.66
CA LYS A 92 -3.25 -12.69 2.16
C LYS A 92 -1.80 -12.25 2.30
N ASN A 93 -1.52 -10.98 2.01
CA ASN A 93 -0.16 -10.45 2.05
C ASN A 93 0.23 -9.92 3.44
N LEU A 94 -0.73 -9.69 4.34
CA LEU A 94 -0.52 -9.18 5.69
C LEU A 94 0.52 -9.99 6.47
N LYS A 95 0.47 -11.33 6.39
CA LYS A 95 1.45 -12.21 7.05
C LYS A 95 2.86 -12.06 6.49
N ALA A 96 2.98 -11.90 5.18
CA ALA A 96 4.26 -11.69 4.52
C ALA A 96 4.83 -10.31 4.86
N THR A 97 3.97 -9.28 4.86
CA THR A 97 4.37 -7.91 5.20
C THR A 97 4.74 -7.77 6.67
N THR A 98 4.02 -8.41 7.60
CA THR A 98 4.38 -8.41 9.03
C THR A 98 5.67 -9.18 9.28
N ALA A 99 5.89 -10.32 8.62
CA ALA A 99 7.14 -11.05 8.71
C ALA A 99 8.32 -10.21 8.21
N LEU A 100 8.19 -9.55 7.05
CA LEU A 100 9.20 -8.64 6.51
C LEU A 100 9.47 -7.46 7.44
N THR A 101 8.42 -6.86 8.00
CA THR A 101 8.56 -5.74 8.95
C THR A 101 9.24 -6.21 10.25
N GLY A 102 8.94 -7.42 10.72
CA GLY A 102 9.58 -8.03 11.88
C GLY A 102 11.07 -8.31 11.65
N ILE A 103 11.44 -8.86 10.48
CA ILE A 103 12.83 -9.08 10.09
C ILE A 103 13.60 -7.75 10.08
N TRP A 104 13.01 -6.71 9.49
CA TRP A 104 13.57 -5.36 9.52
C TRP A 104 13.72 -4.81 10.93
N GLY A 105 12.70 -4.97 11.79
CA GLY A 105 12.74 -4.53 13.18
C GLY A 105 13.85 -5.21 13.98
N ILE A 106 14.02 -6.53 13.82
CA ILE A 106 15.11 -7.28 14.46
C ILE A 106 16.46 -6.81 13.94
N GLY A 107 16.60 -6.63 12.62
CA GLY A 107 17.82 -6.11 12.01
C GLY A 107 18.21 -4.73 12.56
N LEU A 108 17.23 -3.85 12.74
CA LEU A 108 17.45 -2.52 13.32
C LEU A 108 17.82 -2.56 14.80
N ILE A 109 17.24 -3.47 15.59
CA ILE A 109 17.63 -3.68 16.99
C ILE A 109 19.07 -4.19 17.08
N VAL A 110 19.45 -5.16 16.24
CA VAL A 110 20.83 -5.66 16.19
C VAL A 110 21.79 -4.54 15.80
N LEU A 111 21.45 -3.73 14.80
CA LEU A 111 22.28 -2.58 14.40
C LEU A 111 22.41 -1.57 15.54
N ALA A 112 21.32 -1.26 16.25
CA ALA A 112 21.31 -0.32 17.37
C ALA A 112 22.18 -0.78 18.55
N ILE A 113 22.27 -2.09 18.80
CA ILE A 113 23.12 -2.65 19.86
C ILE A 113 24.61 -2.58 19.50
N ASN A 114 24.96 -2.56 18.22
CA ASN A 114 26.35 -2.62 17.71
C ASN A 114 26.92 -1.26 17.26
N LEU A 115 26.17 -0.17 17.43
CA LEU A 115 26.56 1.22 17.12
C LEU A 115 26.91 1.97 18.40
#